data_AF-A0A3B9S035-F1
#
_entry.id   AF-A0A3B9S035-F1
#
_cell.length_a   1.000
_cell.length_b   1.000
_cell.length_c   1.000
_cell.angle_alpha   90.00
_cell.angle_beta   90.00
_cell.angle_gamma   90.00
#
_symmetry.space_group_name_H-M   'P 1'
#
loop_
_entity.id
_entity.type
_entity.pdbx_description
1 polymer ?
#
loop_
_entity_poly.entity_id
_entity_poly.type
_entity_poly.pdbx_seq_one_letter_code
_entity_poly.pdbx_strand_id
1 'polypeptide(L)'
;MPGYKENIRELKDIQEPLFIFKHLKSDLDILKSQINNLKSAKLSSKLLKGINLKKRDVLDVKLLEFTGGRLSQSLKNVRAKEVSIKLQKHPEDSKSRLELAEIFLQEADNRSLENSRDAFLLAMLEVENPMISTQKINIALETQTVYLMKLQKFLQDDLTETESKIKGDGNVDAILEKQEEKLKGEVDFVQKCVHLLKTEPLTSNYELNLNKSKVEKTLPFGDLKNGFDPMLRSMVFLPLATQNMELMFDILHRLEGKNPLVGIHQSKMFDVLAQIQLIIASAVNEVESKKDGFENLAKAMTAIGGAVKLVGDIPEKSIEKAAVHRFGQLCYTIHRTYKSHDITVPNDHVARIQKAVSLLEPIAADPKIQKIQSKLLYVLSENN
;
A
#
# COMPACT_ATOMS: atom_id res chain seq x y z
N MET A 1 1.66 28.60 -20.16
CA MET A 1 0.95 27.40 -20.66
C MET A 1 -0.44 27.42 -20.05
N PRO A 2 -1.52 27.21 -20.84
CA PRO A 2 -2.85 27.02 -20.28
C PRO A 2 -2.78 25.75 -19.42
N GLY A 3 -2.93 25.90 -18.11
CA GLY A 3 -2.97 24.77 -17.19
C GLY A 3 -4.19 23.94 -17.54
N TYR A 4 -3.98 22.69 -17.94
CA TYR A 4 -5.03 21.68 -17.89
C TYR A 4 -5.47 21.60 -16.42
N LYS A 5 -6.54 22.30 -16.06
CA LYS A 5 -7.27 21.99 -14.84
C LYS A 5 -8.09 20.76 -15.17
N GLU A 6 -7.50 19.59 -15.01
CA GLU A 6 -8.32 18.38 -14.82
C GLU A 6 -9.25 18.68 -13.64
N ASN A 7 -10.55 18.60 -13.90
CA ASN A 7 -11.52 18.62 -12.83
C ASN A 7 -11.28 17.35 -12.00
N ILE A 8 -11.04 17.48 -10.71
CA ILE A 8 -10.79 16.34 -9.83
C ILE A 8 -11.92 15.29 -9.91
N ARG A 9 -13.15 15.71 -10.20
CA ARG A 9 -14.31 14.83 -10.38
C ARG A 9 -14.23 13.97 -11.66
N GLU A 10 -13.29 14.24 -12.56
CA GLU A 10 -13.03 13.43 -13.77
C GLU A 10 -12.00 12.33 -13.53
N LEU A 11 -11.28 12.36 -12.41
CA LEU A 11 -10.31 11.34 -12.06
C LEU A 11 -11.01 10.04 -11.65
N LYS A 12 -10.59 8.91 -12.21
CA LYS A 12 -11.26 7.62 -11.98
C LYS A 12 -11.24 7.17 -10.52
N ASP A 13 -10.16 7.44 -9.81
CA ASP A 13 -10.04 7.18 -8.36
C ASP A 13 -11.03 7.99 -7.52
N ILE A 14 -11.54 9.10 -8.05
CA ILE A 14 -12.57 9.95 -7.41
C ILE A 14 -13.97 9.52 -7.84
N GLN A 15 -14.15 9.09 -9.09
CA GLN A 15 -15.43 8.59 -9.62
C GLN A 15 -15.79 7.19 -9.10
N GLU A 16 -14.77 6.37 -8.81
CA GLU A 16 -14.88 5.00 -8.34
C GLU A 16 -13.95 4.75 -7.13
N PRO A 17 -14.20 5.37 -5.96
CA PRO A 17 -13.34 5.26 -4.78
C PRO A 17 -13.11 3.82 -4.31
N LEU A 18 -14.07 2.91 -4.51
CA LEU A 18 -13.90 1.49 -4.15
C LEU A 18 -12.78 0.80 -4.93
N PHE A 19 -12.42 1.33 -6.11
CA PHE A 19 -11.34 0.84 -6.96
C PHE A 19 -10.12 1.76 -6.97
N ILE A 20 -9.99 2.64 -5.97
CA ILE A 20 -8.94 3.66 -5.85
C ILE A 20 -7.53 3.13 -6.14
N PHE A 21 -7.13 2.01 -5.53
CA PHE A 21 -5.78 1.46 -5.70
C PHE A 21 -5.53 0.93 -7.10
N LYS A 22 -6.56 0.39 -7.77
CA LYS A 22 -6.47 -0.07 -9.17
C LYS A 22 -6.28 1.13 -10.11
N HIS A 23 -7.02 2.21 -9.89
CA HIS A 23 -6.93 3.42 -10.69
C HIS A 23 -5.57 4.11 -10.51
N LEU A 24 -5.14 4.30 -9.26
CA LEU A 24 -3.83 4.88 -8.95
C LEU A 24 -2.67 4.00 -9.47
N LYS A 25 -2.83 2.67 -9.48
CA LYS A 25 -1.81 1.77 -10.04
C LYS A 25 -1.65 1.96 -11.53
N SER A 26 -2.77 2.13 -12.24
CA SER A 26 -2.76 2.39 -13.69
C SER A 26 -1.98 3.68 -14.00
N ASP A 27 -2.24 4.75 -13.25
CA ASP A 27 -1.54 6.03 -13.41
C ASP A 27 -0.06 5.94 -13.04
N LEU A 28 0.27 5.24 -11.96
CA LEU A 28 1.64 4.99 -11.55
C LEU A 28 2.42 4.22 -12.64
N ASP A 29 1.79 3.23 -13.28
CA ASP A 29 2.41 2.47 -14.36
C ASP A 29 2.66 3.32 -15.61
N ILE A 30 1.77 4.28 -15.91
CA ILE A 30 1.99 5.27 -16.97
C ILE A 30 3.22 6.12 -16.64
N LEU A 31 3.32 6.65 -15.42
CA LEU A 31 4.47 7.45 -14.97
C LEU A 31 5.78 6.67 -15.06
N LYS A 32 5.78 5.40 -14.63
CA LYS A 32 6.94 4.51 -14.73
C LYS A 32 7.38 4.29 -16.17
N SER A 33 6.42 3.99 -17.05
CA SER A 33 6.67 3.79 -18.49
C SER A 33 7.34 5.02 -19.09
N GLN A 34 6.84 6.23 -18.79
CA GLN A 34 7.42 7.48 -19.25
C GLN A 34 8.88 7.65 -18.79
N ILE A 35 9.17 7.41 -17.51
CA ILE A 35 10.55 7.50 -16.98
C ILE A 35 11.48 6.48 -17.64
N ASN A 36 11.02 5.24 -17.82
CA ASN A 36 11.82 4.20 -18.44
C ASN A 36 12.10 4.50 -19.92
N ASN A 37 11.11 5.00 -20.64
CA ASN A 37 11.27 5.41 -22.03
C ASN A 37 12.26 6.59 -22.18
N LEU A 38 12.22 7.56 -21.26
CA LEU A 38 13.18 8.66 -21.21
C LEU A 38 14.61 8.19 -20.94
N LYS A 39 14.80 7.27 -19.98
CA LYS A 39 16.10 6.65 -19.70
C LYS A 39 16.63 5.92 -20.94
N SER A 40 15.80 5.11 -21.59
CA SER A 40 16.14 4.37 -22.80
C SER A 40 16.54 5.30 -23.96
N ALA A 41 15.78 6.36 -24.21
CA ALA A 41 16.11 7.35 -25.26
C ALA A 41 17.43 8.08 -25.00
N LYS A 42 17.74 8.42 -23.73
CA LYS A 42 19.03 9.01 -23.32
C LYS A 42 20.18 8.02 -23.51
N LEU A 43 19.98 6.73 -23.24
CA LEU A 43 20.96 5.67 -23.49
C LEU A 43 21.22 5.48 -24.99
N SER A 44 20.16 5.35 -25.79
CA SER A 44 20.26 5.22 -27.24
C SER A 44 20.92 6.43 -27.88
N SER A 45 20.54 7.66 -27.50
CA SER A 45 21.19 8.87 -28.03
C SER A 45 22.67 8.98 -27.66
N LYS A 46 23.08 8.55 -26.45
CA LYS A 46 24.50 8.48 -26.08
C LYS A 46 25.27 7.45 -26.92
N LEU A 47 24.68 6.29 -27.19
CA LEU A 47 25.26 5.23 -28.04
C LEU A 47 25.29 5.63 -29.53
N LEU A 48 24.31 6.41 -29.97
CA LEU A 48 24.13 6.83 -31.37
C LEU A 48 24.78 8.19 -31.68
N LYS A 49 25.58 8.78 -30.77
CA LYS A 49 26.33 10.03 -31.04
C LYS A 49 27.31 9.93 -32.24
N GLY A 50 27.49 8.75 -32.84
CA GLY A 50 28.23 8.54 -34.09
C GLY A 50 27.38 8.16 -35.31
N ILE A 51 26.05 8.02 -35.20
CA ILE A 51 25.18 7.60 -36.32
C ILE A 51 23.98 8.55 -36.38
N ASN A 52 23.85 9.25 -37.51
CA ASN A 52 22.82 10.25 -37.74
C ASN A 52 21.46 9.56 -37.97
N LEU A 53 20.76 9.18 -36.90
CA LEU A 53 19.42 8.61 -36.97
C LEU A 53 18.37 9.67 -36.67
N LYS A 54 17.38 9.76 -37.57
CA LYS A 54 16.22 10.66 -37.48
C LYS A 54 15.54 10.50 -36.11
N LYS A 55 15.29 11.63 -35.46
CA LYS A 55 14.57 11.74 -34.19
C LYS A 55 13.28 10.90 -34.28
N ARG A 56 13.20 9.79 -33.53
CA ARG A 56 11.93 9.10 -33.28
C ARG A 56 11.04 10.03 -32.46
N ASP A 57 9.74 9.95 -32.73
CA ASP A 57 8.71 10.78 -32.13
C ASP A 57 8.84 10.86 -30.60
N VAL A 58 8.74 12.10 -30.12
CA VAL A 58 8.89 12.48 -28.72
C VAL A 58 7.74 11.84 -27.93
N LEU A 59 8.11 10.87 -27.09
CA LEU A 59 7.24 10.21 -26.12
C LEU A 59 6.59 11.24 -25.19
N ASP A 60 5.34 11.00 -24.81
CA ASP A 60 4.51 11.97 -24.07
C ASP A 60 4.96 12.08 -22.60
N VAL A 61 5.99 12.88 -22.32
CA VAL A 61 6.50 13.25 -20.97
C VAL A 61 5.47 14.06 -20.16
N LYS A 62 4.34 14.41 -20.77
CA LYS A 62 3.34 15.33 -20.22
C LYS A 62 2.80 14.92 -18.86
N LEU A 63 2.57 13.64 -18.57
CA LEU A 63 1.92 13.26 -17.29
C LEU A 63 2.83 13.49 -16.07
N LEU A 64 4.13 13.16 -16.18
CA LEU A 64 5.08 13.44 -15.10
C LEU A 64 5.35 14.95 -14.95
N GLU A 65 5.53 15.65 -16.08
CA GLU A 65 5.63 17.12 -16.10
C GLU A 65 4.39 17.78 -15.49
N PHE A 66 3.22 17.20 -15.72
CA PHE A 66 1.95 17.66 -15.18
C PHE A 66 1.84 17.39 -13.69
N THR A 67 2.11 16.17 -13.23
CA THR A 67 2.04 15.78 -11.80
C THR A 67 3.03 16.61 -10.97
N GLY A 68 4.31 16.66 -11.38
CA GLY A 68 5.34 17.44 -10.69
C GLY A 68 5.15 18.96 -10.83
N GLY A 69 4.75 19.41 -12.03
CA GLY A 69 4.51 20.83 -12.30
C GLY A 69 3.31 21.38 -11.55
N ARG A 70 2.18 20.66 -11.55
CA ARG A 70 0.94 21.02 -10.82
C ARG A 70 1.21 21.07 -9.33
N LEU A 71 1.88 20.05 -8.78
CA LEU A 71 2.25 20.05 -7.37
C LEU A 71 3.12 21.26 -7.02
N SER A 72 4.21 21.49 -7.75
CA SER A 72 5.12 22.61 -7.48
C SER A 72 4.46 23.99 -7.56
N GLN A 73 3.63 24.22 -8.58
CA GLN A 73 2.92 25.50 -8.75
C GLN A 73 1.94 25.78 -7.61
N SER A 74 1.41 24.73 -6.97
CA SER A 74 0.49 24.86 -5.85
C SER A 74 1.21 25.23 -4.53
N LEU A 75 2.49 24.86 -4.40
CA LEU A 75 3.26 25.02 -3.17
C LEU A 75 3.75 26.47 -3.00
N LYS A 76 3.75 26.96 -1.74
CA LYS A 76 4.16 28.34 -1.43
C LYS A 76 5.68 28.45 -1.31
N ASN A 77 6.36 27.35 -1.00
CA ASN A 77 7.80 27.27 -0.89
C ASN A 77 8.51 27.62 -2.23
N VAL A 78 9.39 28.62 -2.20
CA VAL A 78 10.18 29.05 -3.37
C VAL A 78 11.01 27.90 -3.95
N ARG A 79 11.52 27.02 -3.09
CA ARG A 79 12.31 25.85 -3.47
C ARG A 79 11.51 24.85 -4.28
N ALA A 80 10.20 24.76 -4.10
CA ALA A 80 9.35 23.89 -4.91
C ALA A 80 9.42 24.26 -6.41
N LYS A 81 9.48 25.56 -6.72
CA LYS A 81 9.59 26.05 -8.11
C LYS A 81 10.94 25.69 -8.72
N GLU A 82 12.02 25.84 -7.96
CA GLU A 82 13.37 25.47 -8.38
C GLU A 82 13.48 23.96 -8.66
N VAL A 83 12.96 23.14 -7.74
CA VAL A 83 12.87 21.69 -7.88
C VAL A 83 12.06 21.30 -9.12
N SER A 84 10.94 21.98 -9.38
CA SER A 84 10.15 21.71 -10.59
C SER A 84 10.87 22.10 -11.88
N ILE A 85 11.54 23.25 -11.94
CA ILE A 85 12.35 23.63 -13.11
C ILE A 85 13.44 22.57 -13.36
N LYS A 86 14.03 22.05 -12.29
CA LYS A 86 15.02 20.98 -12.39
C LYS A 86 14.39 19.68 -12.91
N LEU A 87 13.20 19.30 -12.43
CA LEU A 87 12.47 18.12 -12.90
C LEU A 87 11.97 18.26 -14.34
N GLN A 88 11.62 19.45 -14.81
CA GLN A 88 11.30 19.69 -16.23
C GLN A 88 12.50 19.38 -17.14
N LYS A 89 13.72 19.68 -16.69
CA LYS A 89 14.96 19.39 -17.44
C LYS A 89 15.43 17.95 -17.25
N HIS A 90 15.22 17.40 -16.05
CA HIS A 90 15.70 16.10 -15.60
C HIS A 90 14.57 15.32 -14.93
N PRO A 91 13.56 14.89 -15.69
CA PRO A 91 12.41 14.16 -15.16
C PRO A 91 12.79 12.88 -14.42
N GLU A 92 13.96 12.30 -14.73
CA GLU A 92 14.52 11.13 -14.07
C GLU A 92 15.15 11.38 -12.68
N ASP A 93 15.33 12.64 -12.26
CA ASP A 93 15.97 12.99 -10.99
C ASP A 93 15.14 12.58 -9.77
N SER A 94 15.47 11.40 -9.23
CA SER A 94 14.87 10.79 -8.03
C SER A 94 14.92 11.71 -6.81
N LYS A 95 16.04 12.41 -6.58
CA LYS A 95 16.20 13.27 -5.41
C LYS A 95 15.25 14.46 -5.49
N SER A 96 15.14 15.07 -6.67
CA SER A 96 14.24 16.20 -6.88
C SER A 96 12.76 15.79 -6.77
N ARG A 97 12.36 14.59 -7.24
CA ARG A 97 10.99 14.10 -7.04
C ARG A 97 10.66 13.88 -5.56
N LEU A 98 11.60 13.29 -4.82
CA LEU A 98 11.44 13.06 -3.38
C LEU A 98 11.35 14.38 -2.60
N GLU A 99 12.25 15.33 -2.89
CA GLU A 99 12.27 16.67 -2.30
C GLU A 99 10.96 17.42 -2.53
N LEU A 100 10.34 17.29 -3.70
CA LEU A 100 9.05 17.91 -3.98
C LEU A 100 7.92 17.33 -3.11
N ALA A 101 7.92 16.01 -2.90
CA ALA A 101 6.96 15.35 -2.01
C ALA A 101 7.18 15.74 -0.53
N GLU A 102 8.43 15.91 -0.09
CA GLU A 102 8.75 16.40 1.26
C GLU A 102 8.28 17.84 1.49
N ILE A 103 8.49 18.73 0.52
CA ILE A 103 8.00 20.11 0.60
C ILE A 103 6.46 20.11 0.67
N PHE A 104 5.79 19.22 -0.07
CA PHE A 104 4.35 19.06 0.05
C PHE A 104 3.92 18.67 1.47
N LEU A 105 4.58 17.70 2.09
CA LEU A 105 4.22 17.22 3.44
C LEU A 105 4.31 18.34 4.48
N GLN A 106 5.27 19.27 4.35
CA GLN A 106 5.40 20.44 5.23
C GLN A 106 4.22 21.42 5.14
N GLU A 107 3.47 21.40 4.03
CA GLU A 107 2.37 22.33 3.76
C GLU A 107 1.01 21.61 3.66
N ALA A 108 0.97 20.29 3.90
CA ALA A 108 -0.12 19.38 3.50
C ALA A 108 -1.52 19.79 3.95
N ASP A 109 -1.65 20.34 5.17
CA ASP A 109 -2.94 20.76 5.73
C ASP A 109 -3.66 21.78 4.84
N ASN A 110 -2.92 22.67 4.21
CA ASN A 110 -3.44 23.77 3.40
C ASN A 110 -3.46 23.46 1.89
N ARG A 111 -3.25 22.20 1.50
CA ARG A 111 -3.17 21.76 0.10
C ARG A 111 -4.41 21.00 -0.33
N SER A 112 -4.66 20.99 -1.63
CA SER A 112 -5.86 20.37 -2.19
C SER A 112 -5.73 18.83 -2.25
N LEU A 113 -6.85 18.15 -2.53
CA LEU A 113 -6.86 16.70 -2.72
C LEU A 113 -6.00 16.30 -3.93
N GLU A 114 -6.06 17.06 -5.02
CA GLU A 114 -5.22 16.89 -6.21
C GLU A 114 -3.73 16.95 -5.86
N ASN A 115 -3.32 17.90 -5.01
CA ASN A 115 -1.92 18.01 -4.60
C ASN A 115 -1.47 16.78 -3.79
N SER A 116 -2.32 16.28 -2.90
CA SER A 116 -2.00 15.07 -2.14
C SER A 116 -1.91 13.82 -3.01
N ARG A 117 -2.77 13.71 -4.03
CA ARG A 117 -2.73 12.64 -5.03
C ARG A 117 -1.43 12.68 -5.83
N ASP A 118 -1.04 13.86 -6.31
CA ASP A 118 0.20 14.05 -7.06
C ASP A 118 1.44 13.71 -6.23
N ALA A 119 1.48 14.19 -4.98
CA ALA A 119 2.57 13.89 -4.06
C ALA A 119 2.66 12.38 -3.78
N PHE A 120 1.52 11.71 -3.61
CA PHE A 120 1.47 10.26 -3.40
C PHE A 120 1.99 9.48 -4.62
N LEU A 121 1.55 9.81 -5.83
CA LEU A 121 2.03 9.15 -7.05
C LEU A 121 3.53 9.38 -7.27
N LEU A 122 4.04 10.58 -7.00
CA LEU A 122 5.47 10.88 -7.07
C LEU A 122 6.28 10.10 -6.03
N ALA A 123 5.79 9.98 -4.80
CA ALA A 123 6.44 9.20 -3.75
C ALA A 123 6.43 7.69 -4.08
N MET A 124 5.32 7.17 -4.60
CA MET A 124 5.21 5.77 -5.02
C MET A 124 6.15 5.43 -6.18
N LEU A 125 6.40 6.38 -7.09
CA LEU A 125 7.37 6.23 -8.15
C LEU A 125 8.80 6.03 -7.62
N GLU A 126 9.11 6.62 -6.46
CA GLU A 126 10.39 6.40 -5.77
C GLU A 126 10.46 5.06 -5.04
N VAL A 127 9.37 4.64 -4.40
CA VAL A 127 9.29 3.34 -3.72
C VAL A 127 9.42 2.18 -4.70
N GLU A 128 8.94 2.34 -5.93
CA GLU A 128 9.02 1.34 -6.99
C GLU A 128 10.32 1.42 -7.82
N ASN A 129 11.27 2.27 -7.42
CA ASN A 129 12.62 2.28 -7.96
C ASN A 129 13.48 1.22 -7.22
N PRO A 130 14.24 0.34 -7.90
CA PRO A 130 15.04 -0.70 -7.24
C PRO A 130 16.07 -0.20 -6.21
N MET A 131 16.42 1.09 -6.26
CA MET A 131 17.16 1.76 -5.17
C MET A 131 16.15 2.30 -4.16
N ILE A 132 15.77 1.46 -3.20
CA ILE A 132 14.78 1.78 -2.17
C ILE A 132 15.46 2.29 -0.90
N SER A 133 14.76 3.13 -0.14
CA SER A 133 15.26 3.63 1.14
C SER A 133 14.11 3.80 2.14
N THR A 134 14.46 3.85 3.42
CA THR A 134 13.48 4.09 4.49
C THR A 134 12.79 5.44 4.35
N GLN A 135 13.52 6.47 3.92
CA GLN A 135 12.98 7.80 3.59
C GLN A 135 11.90 7.73 2.51
N LYS A 136 12.15 7.01 1.41
CA LYS A 136 11.18 6.85 0.31
C LYS A 136 9.90 6.18 0.77
N ILE A 137 10.03 5.10 1.56
CA ILE A 137 8.89 4.38 2.12
C ILE A 137 8.08 5.28 3.06
N ASN A 138 8.75 6.01 3.97
CA ASN A 138 8.07 6.91 4.91
C ASN A 138 7.29 8.01 4.19
N ILE A 139 7.89 8.67 3.20
CA ILE A 139 7.21 9.72 2.43
C ILE A 139 6.01 9.15 1.67
N ALA A 140 6.12 7.95 1.10
CA ALA A 140 5.01 7.29 0.43
C ALA A 140 3.87 6.95 1.41
N LEU A 141 4.18 6.45 2.61
CA LEU A 141 3.19 6.17 3.65
C LEU A 141 2.47 7.43 4.13
N GLU A 142 3.22 8.51 4.33
CA GLU A 142 2.67 9.77 4.82
C GLU A 142 1.80 10.45 3.75
N THR A 143 2.28 10.53 2.50
CA THR A 143 1.49 11.07 1.38
C THR A 143 0.25 10.22 1.07
N GLN A 144 0.33 8.89 1.17
CA GLN A 144 -0.83 8.00 1.10
C GLN A 144 -1.87 8.35 2.16
N THR A 145 -1.42 8.51 3.41
CA THR A 145 -2.31 8.83 4.54
C THR A 145 -2.99 10.17 4.32
N VAL A 146 -2.24 11.21 3.93
CA VAL A 146 -2.77 12.54 3.64
C VAL A 146 -3.80 12.49 2.51
N TYR A 147 -3.49 11.79 1.42
CA TYR A 147 -4.40 11.66 0.28
C TYR A 147 -5.70 10.94 0.66
N LEU A 148 -5.62 9.79 1.34
CA LEU A 148 -6.80 9.05 1.78
C LEU A 148 -7.66 9.87 2.75
N MET A 149 -7.05 10.61 3.68
CA MET A 149 -7.78 11.49 4.61
C MET A 149 -8.49 12.64 3.88
N LYS A 150 -7.83 13.26 2.88
CA LYS A 150 -8.46 14.31 2.07
C LYS A 150 -9.56 13.76 1.18
N LEU A 151 -9.41 12.55 0.64
CA LEU A 151 -10.45 11.88 -0.14
C LEU A 151 -11.66 11.56 0.73
N GLN A 152 -11.44 11.01 1.93
CA GLN A 152 -12.49 10.76 2.90
C GLN A 152 -13.30 12.04 3.17
N LYS A 153 -12.61 13.16 3.42
CA LYS A 153 -13.26 14.45 3.64
C LYS A 153 -14.07 14.90 2.42
N PHE A 154 -13.48 14.81 1.22
CA PHE A 154 -14.17 15.18 -0.02
C PHE A 154 -15.47 14.39 -0.22
N LEU A 155 -15.43 13.08 -0.02
CA LEU A 155 -16.61 12.22 -0.12
C LEU A 155 -17.63 12.49 0.99
N GLN A 156 -17.17 12.82 2.20
CA GLN A 156 -18.04 13.19 3.32
C GLN A 156 -18.77 14.53 3.07
N ASP A 157 -18.10 15.50 2.45
CA ASP A 157 -18.70 16.77 2.07
C ASP A 157 -19.80 16.54 1.01
N ASP A 158 -19.52 15.71 -0.02
CA ASP A 158 -20.51 15.31 -1.05
C ASP A 158 -21.71 14.54 -0.44
N LEU A 159 -21.46 13.66 0.53
CA LEU A 159 -22.51 12.95 1.27
C LEU A 159 -23.40 13.93 2.05
N THR A 160 -22.80 14.88 2.77
CA THR A 160 -23.53 15.88 3.57
C THR A 160 -24.39 16.78 2.70
N GLU A 161 -23.91 17.16 1.51
CA GLU A 161 -24.68 17.92 0.53
C GLU A 161 -25.88 17.11 0.01
N THR A 162 -25.67 15.83 -0.29
CA THR A 162 -26.72 14.91 -0.76
C THR A 162 -27.81 14.71 0.30
N GLU A 163 -27.42 14.47 1.55
CA GLU A 163 -28.35 14.34 2.69
C GLU A 163 -29.17 15.62 2.91
N SER A 164 -28.57 16.79 2.69
CA SER A 164 -29.25 18.08 2.84
C SER A 164 -30.31 18.30 1.76
N LYS A 165 -30.04 17.87 0.51
CA LYS A 165 -31.00 17.94 -0.61
C LYS A 165 -32.23 17.06 -0.35
N ILE A 166 -32.02 15.83 0.13
CA ILE A 166 -33.10 14.89 0.47
C ILE A 166 -34.02 15.45 1.56
N LYS A 167 -33.47 16.14 2.55
CA LYS A 167 -34.26 16.77 3.63
C LYS A 167 -35.01 18.03 3.19
N GLY A 168 -34.55 18.71 2.14
CA GLY A 168 -35.10 19.98 1.65
C GLY A 168 -36.22 19.83 0.62
N ASP A 169 -36.14 18.83 -0.25
CA ASP A 169 -37.16 18.54 -1.26
C ASP A 169 -38.18 17.54 -0.67
N GLY A 170 -39.39 18.00 -0.35
CA GLY A 170 -40.48 17.18 0.21
C GLY A 170 -40.99 16.04 -0.69
N ASN A 171 -40.31 15.74 -1.79
CA ASN A 171 -40.54 14.59 -2.66
C ASN A 171 -39.19 13.89 -2.88
N VAL A 172 -38.96 12.80 -2.16
CA VAL A 172 -37.67 12.10 -2.16
C VAL A 172 -37.43 11.44 -3.51
N ASP A 173 -36.41 11.90 -4.24
CA ASP A 173 -35.97 11.31 -5.49
C ASP A 173 -35.22 10.00 -5.20
N ALA A 174 -35.74 8.87 -5.68
CA ALA A 174 -35.12 7.55 -5.56
C ALA A 174 -33.68 7.50 -6.15
N ILE A 175 -33.32 8.45 -7.02
CA ILE A 175 -31.95 8.63 -7.52
C ILE A 175 -31.04 9.17 -6.42
N LEU A 176 -31.50 10.17 -5.65
CA LEU A 176 -30.73 10.76 -4.55
C LEU A 176 -30.53 9.78 -3.40
N GLU A 177 -31.52 8.96 -3.07
CA GLU A 177 -31.39 7.90 -2.04
C GLU A 177 -30.31 6.88 -2.42
N LYS A 178 -30.29 6.42 -3.68
CA LYS A 178 -29.25 5.51 -4.19
C LYS A 178 -27.87 6.15 -4.18
N GLN A 179 -27.79 7.45 -4.49
CA GLN A 179 -26.55 8.20 -4.43
C GLN A 179 -26.03 8.33 -2.99
N GLU A 180 -26.92 8.59 -2.03
CA GLU A 180 -26.61 8.65 -0.61
C GLU A 180 -26.08 7.31 -0.09
N GLU A 181 -26.75 6.20 -0.41
CA GLU A 181 -26.32 4.84 -0.03
C GLU A 181 -24.93 4.51 -0.58
N LYS A 182 -24.70 4.81 -1.87
CA LYS A 182 -23.38 4.65 -2.51
C LYS A 182 -22.31 5.47 -1.80
N LEU A 183 -22.55 6.76 -1.55
CA LEU A 183 -21.58 7.66 -0.90
C LEU A 183 -21.27 7.21 0.53
N LYS A 184 -22.26 6.72 1.29
CA LYS A 184 -22.03 6.14 2.63
C LYS A 184 -21.07 4.96 2.57
N GLY A 185 -21.26 4.04 1.62
CA GLY A 185 -20.36 2.91 1.41
C GLY A 185 -18.93 3.34 1.03
N GLU A 186 -18.80 4.36 0.17
CA GLU A 186 -17.50 4.90 -0.26
C GLU A 186 -16.76 5.61 0.88
N VAL A 187 -17.45 6.42 1.69
CA VAL A 187 -16.88 7.07 2.87
C VAL A 187 -16.39 6.04 3.89
N ASP A 188 -17.22 5.04 4.21
CA ASP A 188 -16.86 3.96 5.14
C ASP A 188 -15.66 3.15 4.63
N PHE A 189 -15.63 2.84 3.33
CA PHE A 189 -14.50 2.16 2.71
C PHE A 189 -13.19 2.96 2.87
N VAL A 190 -13.17 4.24 2.50
CA VAL A 190 -11.95 5.06 2.59
C VAL A 190 -11.53 5.23 4.06
N GLN A 191 -12.48 5.45 4.98
CA GLN A 191 -12.20 5.54 6.41
C GLN A 191 -11.53 4.27 6.95
N LYS A 192 -12.04 3.09 6.60
CA LYS A 192 -11.45 1.81 7.01
C LYS A 192 -10.07 1.61 6.37
N CYS A 193 -9.84 2.08 5.14
CA CYS A 193 -8.53 2.05 4.51
C CYS A 193 -7.52 2.96 5.23
N VAL A 194 -7.91 4.18 5.63
CA VAL A 194 -7.06 5.07 6.44
C VAL A 194 -6.63 4.37 7.73
N HIS A 195 -7.55 3.70 8.42
CA HIS A 195 -7.23 2.98 9.65
C HIS A 195 -6.31 1.78 9.40
N LEU A 196 -6.61 0.98 8.38
CA LEU A 196 -5.89 -0.26 8.05
C LEU A 196 -4.44 0.02 7.61
N LEU A 197 -4.22 1.05 6.80
CA LEU A 197 -2.96 1.32 6.13
C LEU A 197 -2.04 2.27 6.90
N LYS A 198 -2.51 2.84 8.00
CA LYS A 198 -1.69 3.66 8.88
C LYS A 198 -0.68 2.78 9.62
N THR A 199 0.60 3.15 9.51
CA THR A 199 1.69 2.51 10.23
C THR A 199 2.68 3.55 10.74
N GLU A 200 3.47 3.18 11.74
CA GLU A 200 4.57 4.01 12.23
C GLU A 200 5.68 4.13 11.18
N PRO A 201 6.36 5.29 11.11
CA PRO A 201 7.48 5.50 10.21
C PRO A 201 8.69 4.68 10.63
N LEU A 202 9.49 4.30 9.64
CA LEU A 202 10.80 3.68 9.83
C LEU A 202 11.77 4.70 10.43
N THR A 203 12.45 4.32 11.52
CA THR A 203 13.34 5.22 12.26
C THR A 203 14.80 5.13 11.83
N SER A 204 15.22 3.99 11.27
CA SER A 204 16.58 3.80 10.77
C SER A 204 16.75 4.41 9.38
N ASN A 205 17.85 5.12 9.12
CA ASN A 205 18.23 5.51 7.78
C ASN A 205 18.95 4.33 7.09
N TYR A 206 18.33 3.74 6.06
CA TYR A 206 18.90 2.64 5.32
C TYR A 206 18.50 2.71 3.85
N GLU A 207 19.44 2.34 2.97
CA GLU A 207 19.23 2.23 1.53
C GLU A 207 19.56 0.82 1.07
N LEU A 208 18.75 0.29 0.15
CA LEU A 208 18.88 -1.04 -0.38
C LEU A 208 18.82 -0.99 -1.90
N ASN A 209 19.83 -1.60 -2.55
CA ASN A 209 19.86 -1.74 -4.00
C ASN A 209 19.40 -3.15 -4.39
N LEU A 210 18.11 -3.27 -4.70
CA LEU A 210 17.49 -4.56 -5.05
C LEU A 210 18.10 -5.18 -6.32
N ASN A 211 18.59 -4.37 -7.27
CA ASN A 211 19.27 -4.90 -8.45
C ASN A 211 20.58 -5.61 -8.09
N LYS A 212 21.28 -5.10 -7.07
CA LYS A 212 22.49 -5.74 -6.55
C LYS A 212 22.13 -7.05 -5.83
N SER A 213 21.18 -6.99 -4.90
CA SER A 213 20.73 -8.17 -4.14
C SER A 213 20.14 -9.27 -5.04
N LYS A 214 19.55 -8.91 -6.19
CA LYS A 214 19.03 -9.84 -7.20
C LYS A 214 20.09 -10.77 -7.78
N VAL A 215 21.34 -10.30 -7.94
CA VAL A 215 22.43 -11.08 -8.55
C VAL A 215 23.39 -11.69 -7.51
N GLU A 216 23.28 -11.29 -6.24
CA GLU A 216 24.12 -11.82 -5.17
C GLU A 216 23.76 -13.27 -4.81
N LYS A 217 24.75 -14.01 -4.29
CA LYS A 217 24.60 -15.42 -3.87
C LYS A 217 24.22 -15.59 -2.40
N THR A 218 24.42 -14.54 -1.61
CA THR A 218 24.19 -14.51 -0.16
C THR A 218 23.64 -13.14 0.19
N LEU A 219 22.72 -13.06 1.15
CA LEU A 219 22.21 -11.78 1.62
C LEU A 219 23.05 -11.31 2.83
N PRO A 220 23.67 -10.12 2.80
CA PRO A 220 24.35 -9.59 3.97
C PRO A 220 23.39 -9.45 5.16
N PHE A 221 23.82 -9.87 6.35
CA PHE A 221 22.99 -9.77 7.56
C PHE A 221 22.49 -8.34 7.83
N GLY A 222 23.33 -7.33 7.53
CA GLY A 222 22.94 -5.93 7.62
C GLY A 222 21.79 -5.56 6.69
N ASP A 223 21.80 -6.07 5.45
CA ASP A 223 20.71 -5.85 4.48
C ASP A 223 19.43 -6.56 4.92
N LEU A 224 19.53 -7.76 5.48
CA LEU A 224 18.36 -8.46 6.03
C LEU A 224 17.75 -7.68 7.20
N LYS A 225 18.57 -7.32 8.19
CA LYS A 225 18.14 -6.73 9.47
C LYS A 225 17.69 -5.28 9.35
N ASN A 226 18.39 -4.46 8.56
CA ASN A 226 18.12 -3.02 8.46
C ASN A 226 17.43 -2.63 7.14
N GLY A 227 17.44 -3.51 6.15
CA GLY A 227 16.76 -3.33 4.86
C GLY A 227 15.49 -4.19 4.81
N PHE A 228 15.63 -5.45 4.41
CA PHE A 228 14.50 -6.32 4.04
C PHE A 228 13.42 -6.44 5.12
N ASP A 229 13.76 -6.80 6.37
CA ASP A 229 12.76 -6.94 7.45
C ASP A 229 11.98 -5.64 7.70
N PRO A 230 12.64 -4.52 8.13
CA PRO A 230 11.92 -3.30 8.44
C PRO A 230 11.21 -2.72 7.22
N MET A 231 11.83 -2.72 6.03
CA MET A 231 11.20 -2.17 4.83
C MET A 231 9.97 -2.97 4.42
N LEU A 232 10.01 -4.31 4.43
CA LEU A 232 8.82 -5.12 4.12
C LEU A 232 7.72 -4.93 5.17
N ARG A 233 8.09 -4.81 6.45
CA ARG A 233 7.12 -4.54 7.53
C ARG A 233 6.29 -3.27 7.30
N SER A 234 6.88 -2.26 6.65
CA SER A 234 6.19 -1.01 6.29
C SER A 234 5.55 -1.06 4.90
N MET A 235 6.23 -1.64 3.90
CA MET A 235 5.75 -1.67 2.51
C MET A 235 4.47 -2.48 2.33
N VAL A 236 4.19 -3.48 3.17
CA VAL A 236 2.90 -4.20 3.15
C VAL A 236 1.68 -3.30 3.35
N PHE A 237 1.87 -2.08 3.85
CA PHE A 237 0.82 -1.06 3.99
C PHE A 237 0.78 -0.05 2.82
N LEU A 238 1.56 -0.28 1.75
CA LEU A 238 1.53 0.47 0.49
C LEU A 238 0.98 -0.45 -0.61
N PRO A 239 -0.34 -0.46 -0.87
CA PRO A 239 -0.95 -1.38 -1.85
C PRO A 239 -0.40 -1.23 -3.28
N LEU A 240 0.22 -0.08 -3.58
CA LEU A 240 0.82 0.23 -4.88
C LEU A 240 2.29 -0.25 -5.01
N ALA A 241 2.93 -0.67 -3.92
CA ALA A 241 4.35 -1.05 -3.88
C ALA A 241 4.61 -2.49 -4.38
N THR A 242 3.86 -2.93 -5.40
CA THR A 242 3.81 -4.35 -5.76
C THR A 242 5.11 -4.86 -6.37
N GLN A 243 5.74 -4.11 -7.30
CA GLN A 243 6.87 -4.66 -8.08
C GLN A 243 8.11 -4.83 -7.22
N ASN A 244 8.42 -3.85 -6.38
CA ASN A 244 9.59 -3.96 -5.51
C ASN A 244 9.35 -4.92 -4.34
N MET A 245 8.11 -5.02 -3.83
CA MET A 245 7.79 -5.99 -2.79
C MET A 245 7.88 -7.43 -3.31
N GLU A 246 7.38 -7.70 -4.53
CA GLU A 246 7.56 -8.98 -5.22
C GLU A 246 9.04 -9.30 -5.42
N LEU A 247 9.83 -8.35 -5.93
CA LEU A 247 11.27 -8.53 -6.10
C LEU A 247 11.98 -8.82 -4.76
N MET A 248 11.58 -8.15 -3.68
CA MET A 248 12.12 -8.42 -2.35
C MET A 248 11.79 -9.83 -1.87
N PHE A 249 10.56 -10.29 -2.09
CA PHE A 249 10.17 -11.67 -1.77
C PHE A 249 10.91 -12.70 -2.62
N ASP A 250 11.08 -12.46 -3.91
CA ASP A 250 11.86 -13.35 -4.79
C ASP A 250 13.31 -13.51 -4.29
N ILE A 251 13.93 -12.40 -3.90
CA ILE A 251 15.29 -12.40 -3.33
C ILE A 251 15.32 -13.17 -2.02
N LEU A 252 14.38 -12.92 -1.12
CA LEU A 252 14.30 -13.60 0.16
C LEU A 252 13.99 -15.10 0.03
N HIS A 253 13.11 -15.52 -0.88
CA HIS A 253 12.87 -16.95 -1.11
C HIS A 253 14.12 -17.66 -1.61
N ARG A 254 14.88 -16.99 -2.50
CA ARG A 254 16.10 -17.54 -3.07
C ARG A 254 17.25 -17.63 -2.07
N LEU A 255 17.42 -16.62 -1.23
CA LEU A 255 18.60 -16.48 -0.35
C LEU A 255 18.31 -16.87 1.11
N GLU A 256 17.07 -16.71 1.54
CA GLU A 256 16.60 -16.81 2.93
C GLU A 256 15.32 -17.67 3.03
N GLY A 257 15.07 -18.59 2.09
CA GLY A 257 13.81 -19.36 2.04
C GLY A 257 13.53 -20.25 3.26
N LYS A 258 14.55 -20.49 4.11
CA LYS A 258 14.43 -21.18 5.42
C LYS A 258 14.30 -20.19 6.59
N ASN A 259 14.12 -18.91 6.30
CA ASN A 259 13.92 -17.85 7.28
C ASN A 259 12.41 -17.54 7.42
N PRO A 260 11.80 -17.66 8.61
CA PRO A 260 10.39 -17.40 8.85
C PRO A 260 9.98 -15.98 8.52
N LEU A 261 10.93 -15.03 8.51
CA LEU A 261 10.69 -13.65 8.10
C LEU A 261 9.96 -13.59 6.76
N VAL A 262 10.33 -14.44 5.80
CA VAL A 262 9.69 -14.46 4.47
C VAL A 262 8.19 -14.75 4.61
N GLY A 263 7.82 -15.81 5.34
CA GLY A 263 6.42 -16.15 5.57
C GLY A 263 5.68 -15.15 6.46
N ILE A 264 6.36 -14.53 7.44
CA ILE A 264 5.79 -13.46 8.28
C ILE A 264 5.37 -12.29 7.40
N HIS A 265 6.28 -11.74 6.60
CA HIS A 265 6.00 -10.57 5.76
C HIS A 265 5.01 -10.89 4.64
N GLN A 266 5.13 -12.02 3.95
CA GLN A 266 4.16 -12.43 2.93
C GLN A 266 2.75 -12.61 3.51
N SER A 267 2.64 -13.21 4.70
CA SER A 267 1.35 -13.33 5.37
C SER A 267 0.72 -11.98 5.71
N LYS A 268 1.55 -10.96 6.01
CA LYS A 268 1.06 -9.61 6.30
C LYS A 268 0.62 -8.89 5.03
N MET A 269 1.36 -9.03 3.94
CA MET A 269 0.95 -8.52 2.63
C MET A 269 -0.44 -9.05 2.25
N PHE A 270 -0.61 -10.37 2.25
CA PHE A 270 -1.87 -10.99 1.84
C PHE A 270 -3.03 -10.66 2.79
N ASP A 271 -2.78 -10.55 4.10
CA ASP A 271 -3.81 -10.11 5.06
C ASP A 271 -4.26 -8.66 4.82
N VAL A 272 -3.35 -7.73 4.52
CA VAL A 272 -3.74 -6.35 4.16
C VAL A 272 -4.56 -6.33 2.88
N LEU A 273 -4.13 -7.05 1.84
CA LEU A 273 -4.88 -7.16 0.57
C LEU A 273 -6.27 -7.79 0.79
N ALA A 274 -6.35 -8.84 1.61
CA ALA A 274 -7.61 -9.46 1.97
C ALA A 274 -8.55 -8.47 2.67
N GLN A 275 -8.05 -7.72 3.64
CA GLN A 275 -8.85 -6.75 4.38
C GLN A 275 -9.39 -5.64 3.46
N ILE A 276 -8.58 -5.12 2.54
CA ILE A 276 -9.07 -4.15 1.52
C ILE A 276 -10.24 -4.75 0.74
N GLN A 277 -10.10 -5.96 0.21
CA GLN A 277 -11.14 -6.62 -0.58
C GLN A 277 -12.42 -6.90 0.22
N LEU A 278 -12.29 -7.34 1.48
CA LEU A 278 -13.43 -7.59 2.34
C LEU A 278 -14.16 -6.31 2.77
N ILE A 279 -13.44 -5.18 2.88
CA ILE A 279 -14.06 -3.87 3.10
C ILE A 279 -14.88 -3.48 1.86
N ILE A 280 -14.35 -3.64 0.64
CA ILE A 280 -15.09 -3.39 -0.61
C ILE A 280 -16.35 -4.24 -0.68
N ALA A 281 -16.20 -5.55 -0.43
CA ALA A 281 -17.32 -6.49 -0.42
C ALA A 281 -18.41 -6.08 0.59
N SER A 282 -18.02 -5.55 1.75
CA SER A 282 -18.98 -5.09 2.77
C SER A 282 -19.66 -3.77 2.40
N ALA A 283 -19.03 -2.91 1.61
CA ALA A 283 -19.56 -1.60 1.24
C ALA A 283 -20.66 -1.68 0.16
N VAL A 284 -20.53 -2.60 -0.81
CA VAL A 284 -21.47 -2.70 -1.96
C VAL A 284 -21.91 -4.13 -2.30
N ASN A 285 -21.72 -5.07 -1.37
CA ASN A 285 -22.05 -6.50 -1.55
C ASN A 285 -21.42 -7.13 -2.81
N GLU A 286 -20.18 -6.73 -3.12
CA GLU A 286 -19.43 -7.17 -4.29
C GLU A 286 -18.92 -8.61 -4.07
N VAL A 287 -19.36 -9.54 -4.92
CA VAL A 287 -19.13 -10.99 -4.77
C VAL A 287 -17.67 -11.38 -5.09
N GLU A 288 -17.05 -10.76 -6.08
CA GLU A 288 -15.68 -11.09 -6.52
C GLU A 288 -14.65 -10.62 -5.50
N SER A 289 -14.77 -9.41 -4.97
CA SER A 289 -14.04 -8.87 -3.83
C SER A 289 -14.20 -9.74 -2.59
N LYS A 290 -15.38 -10.29 -2.33
CA LYS A 290 -15.53 -11.26 -1.22
C LYS A 290 -14.66 -12.49 -1.46
N LYS A 291 -14.71 -13.06 -2.66
CA LYS A 291 -13.91 -14.22 -3.06
C LYS A 291 -12.40 -13.92 -3.00
N ASP A 292 -11.96 -12.82 -3.60
CA ASP A 292 -10.57 -12.34 -3.57
C ASP A 292 -10.07 -12.12 -2.14
N GLY A 293 -10.95 -11.61 -1.27
CA GLY A 293 -10.69 -11.46 0.16
C GLY A 293 -10.33 -12.80 0.82
N PHE A 294 -11.18 -13.82 0.65
CA PHE A 294 -10.93 -15.15 1.19
C PHE A 294 -9.73 -15.86 0.55
N GLU A 295 -9.51 -15.69 -0.75
CA GLU A 295 -8.32 -16.23 -1.43
C GLU A 295 -7.03 -15.64 -0.85
N ASN A 296 -6.99 -14.32 -0.61
CA ASN A 296 -5.86 -13.67 0.03
C ASN A 296 -5.68 -14.14 1.49
N LEU A 297 -6.75 -14.34 2.26
CA LEU A 297 -6.64 -14.95 3.60
C LEU A 297 -6.05 -16.37 3.55
N ALA A 298 -6.42 -17.18 2.55
CA ALA A 298 -5.86 -18.51 2.36
C ALA A 298 -4.36 -18.47 1.99
N LYS A 299 -3.95 -17.54 1.12
CA LYS A 299 -2.53 -17.29 0.79
C LYS A 299 -1.76 -16.83 2.03
N ALA A 300 -2.34 -15.92 2.81
CA ALA A 300 -1.76 -15.44 4.07
C ALA A 300 -1.52 -16.61 5.04
N MET A 301 -2.53 -17.48 5.21
CA MET A 301 -2.47 -18.63 6.11
C MET A 301 -1.43 -19.65 5.67
N THR A 302 -1.32 -19.88 4.36
CA THR A 302 -0.31 -20.76 3.78
C THR A 302 1.10 -20.24 4.05
N ALA A 303 1.36 -18.95 3.82
CA ALA A 303 2.67 -18.34 4.04
C ALA A 303 3.10 -18.42 5.52
N ILE A 304 2.22 -18.02 6.45
CA ILE A 304 2.56 -18.06 7.88
C ILE A 304 2.63 -19.49 8.41
N GLY A 305 1.82 -20.41 7.88
CA GLY A 305 1.88 -21.83 8.24
C GLY A 305 3.21 -22.46 7.85
N GLY A 306 3.80 -22.05 6.72
CA GLY A 306 5.17 -22.40 6.35
C GLY A 306 6.21 -21.87 7.35
N ALA A 307 6.11 -20.60 7.73
CA ALA A 307 7.01 -19.99 8.72
C ALA A 307 6.93 -20.66 10.11
N VAL A 308 5.73 -21.02 10.57
CA VAL A 308 5.53 -21.71 11.86
C VAL A 308 6.17 -23.10 11.87
N LYS A 309 6.25 -23.80 10.72
CA LYS A 309 6.92 -25.11 10.65
C LYS A 309 8.43 -25.04 10.88
N LEU A 310 9.02 -23.85 10.73
CA LEU A 310 10.45 -23.59 10.94
C LEU A 310 10.76 -23.14 12.39
N VAL A 311 9.74 -23.00 13.24
CA VAL A 311 9.92 -22.65 14.65
C VAL A 311 10.57 -23.82 15.38
N GLY A 312 11.63 -23.53 16.16
CA GLY A 312 12.45 -24.54 16.83
C GLY A 312 13.77 -24.81 16.11
N ASP A 313 13.83 -24.56 14.81
CA ASP A 313 15.00 -24.84 13.96
C ASP A 313 15.93 -23.62 13.84
N ILE A 314 15.61 -22.50 14.50
CA ILE A 314 16.24 -21.20 14.22
C ILE A 314 16.85 -20.60 15.49
N PRO A 315 18.07 -20.04 15.41
CA PRO A 315 18.73 -19.46 16.59
C PRO A 315 17.98 -18.27 17.21
N GLU A 316 17.29 -17.48 16.39
CA GLU A 316 16.69 -16.21 16.80
C GLU A 316 15.26 -16.37 17.32
N LYS A 317 15.13 -16.48 18.66
CA LYS A 317 13.84 -16.63 19.36
C LYS A 317 12.84 -15.49 19.14
N SER A 318 13.29 -14.28 18.84
CA SER A 318 12.41 -13.16 18.49
C SER A 318 11.60 -13.44 17.22
N ILE A 319 12.24 -14.04 16.21
CA ILE A 319 11.59 -14.36 14.92
C ILE A 319 10.59 -15.50 15.11
N GLU A 320 10.93 -16.52 15.90
CA GLU A 320 10.00 -17.61 16.24
C GLU A 320 8.73 -17.08 16.93
N LYS A 321 8.91 -16.24 17.95
CA LYS A 321 7.78 -15.58 18.65
C LYS A 321 6.93 -14.76 17.69
N ALA A 322 7.56 -14.02 16.77
CA ALA A 322 6.86 -13.23 15.77
C ALA A 322 6.03 -14.10 14.81
N ALA A 323 6.57 -15.24 14.36
CA ALA A 323 5.84 -16.19 13.51
C ALA A 323 4.61 -16.77 14.20
N VAL A 324 4.76 -17.25 15.44
CA VAL A 324 3.65 -17.83 16.23
C VAL A 324 2.60 -16.76 16.56
N HIS A 325 3.04 -15.58 16.99
CA HIS A 325 2.14 -14.45 17.26
C HIS A 325 1.33 -14.08 16.01
N ARG A 326 1.99 -13.98 14.85
CA ARG A 326 1.34 -13.66 13.58
C ARG A 326 0.35 -14.74 13.13
N PHE A 327 0.69 -16.02 13.33
CA PHE A 327 -0.21 -17.14 13.06
C PHE A 327 -1.48 -17.05 13.90
N GLY A 328 -1.34 -16.77 15.20
CA GLY A 328 -2.48 -16.54 16.09
C GLY A 328 -3.34 -15.35 15.68
N GLN A 329 -2.71 -14.21 15.33
CA GLN A 329 -3.43 -13.04 14.81
C GLN A 329 -4.27 -13.38 13.58
N LEU A 330 -3.70 -14.08 12.62
CA LEU A 330 -4.40 -14.43 11.39
C LEU A 330 -5.53 -15.44 11.64
N CYS A 331 -5.33 -16.41 12.54
CA CYS A 331 -6.41 -17.33 12.95
C CYS A 331 -7.61 -16.57 13.53
N TYR A 332 -7.35 -15.58 14.39
CA TYR A 332 -8.38 -14.73 14.98
C TYR A 332 -9.08 -13.88 13.91
N THR A 333 -8.32 -13.21 13.03
CA THR A 333 -8.87 -12.40 11.94
C THR A 333 -9.81 -13.22 11.06
N ILE A 334 -9.35 -14.38 10.56
CA ILE A 334 -10.16 -15.26 9.71
C ILE A 334 -11.43 -15.73 10.43
N HIS A 335 -11.34 -16.07 11.72
CA HIS A 335 -12.51 -16.47 12.49
C HIS A 335 -13.55 -15.34 12.53
N ARG A 336 -13.12 -14.12 12.85
CA ARG A 336 -14.01 -12.95 12.89
C ARG A 336 -14.60 -12.63 11.51
N THR A 337 -13.82 -12.78 10.45
CA THR A 337 -14.30 -12.63 9.07
C THR A 337 -15.38 -13.65 8.71
N TYR A 338 -15.27 -14.91 9.13
CA TYR A 338 -16.35 -15.88 8.92
C TYR A 338 -17.64 -15.45 9.63
N LYS A 339 -17.54 -15.06 10.90
CA LYS A 339 -18.70 -14.60 11.69
C LYS A 339 -19.33 -13.34 11.11
N SER A 340 -18.54 -12.35 10.67
CA SER A 340 -19.07 -11.11 10.10
C SER A 340 -19.74 -11.26 8.74
N HIS A 341 -19.57 -12.41 8.09
CA HIS A 341 -20.18 -12.73 6.80
C HIS A 341 -21.20 -13.87 6.89
N ASP A 342 -21.65 -14.20 8.11
CA ASP A 342 -22.60 -15.28 8.40
C ASP A 342 -22.17 -16.64 7.81
N ILE A 343 -20.86 -16.90 7.77
CA ILE A 343 -20.29 -18.15 7.28
C ILE A 343 -20.04 -19.06 8.48
N THR A 344 -20.49 -20.31 8.36
CA THR A 344 -20.18 -21.36 9.35
C THR A 344 -18.67 -21.58 9.40
N VAL A 345 -18.09 -21.51 10.60
CA VAL A 345 -16.64 -21.66 10.77
C VAL A 345 -16.23 -23.11 10.44
N PRO A 346 -15.33 -23.34 9.47
CA PRO A 346 -14.91 -24.70 9.12
C PRO A 346 -14.17 -25.38 10.28
N ASN A 347 -14.38 -26.70 10.46
CA ASN A 347 -13.70 -27.50 11.49
C ASN A 347 -12.16 -27.43 11.37
N ASP A 348 -11.63 -27.44 10.15
CA ASP A 348 -10.20 -27.27 9.90
C ASP A 348 -9.67 -25.94 10.45
N HIS A 349 -10.48 -24.89 10.43
CA HIS A 349 -10.12 -23.60 11.01
C HIS A 349 -10.14 -23.63 12.55
N VAL A 350 -11.11 -24.34 13.14
CA VAL A 350 -11.14 -24.58 14.60
C VAL A 350 -9.88 -25.32 15.06
N ALA A 351 -9.46 -26.35 14.33
CA ALA A 351 -8.21 -27.07 14.61
C ALA A 351 -6.97 -26.15 14.50
N ARG A 352 -6.94 -25.22 13.54
CA ARG A 352 -5.87 -24.21 13.43
C ARG A 352 -5.84 -23.28 14.64
N ILE A 353 -7.01 -22.85 15.13
CA ILE A 353 -7.11 -22.01 16.34
C ILE A 353 -6.57 -22.77 17.56
N GLN A 354 -6.95 -24.03 17.75
CA GLN A 354 -6.43 -24.88 18.83
C GLN A 354 -4.91 -25.00 18.76
N LYS A 355 -4.37 -25.28 17.56
CA LYS A 355 -2.93 -25.31 17.32
C LYS A 355 -2.26 -23.96 17.63
N ALA A 356 -2.89 -22.83 17.28
CA ALA A 356 -2.34 -21.52 17.59
C ALA A 356 -2.27 -21.30 19.11
N VAL A 357 -3.31 -21.67 19.86
CA VAL A 357 -3.33 -21.59 21.33
C VAL A 357 -2.19 -22.41 21.94
N SER A 358 -2.01 -23.66 21.50
CA SER A 358 -0.95 -24.53 22.04
C SER A 358 0.46 -24.01 21.74
N LEU A 359 0.65 -23.36 20.59
CA LEU A 359 1.94 -22.76 20.24
C LEU A 359 2.24 -21.46 21.02
N LEU A 360 1.20 -20.71 21.40
CA LEU A 360 1.33 -19.46 22.16
C LEU A 360 1.57 -19.71 23.65
N GLU A 361 1.05 -20.81 24.20
CA GLU A 361 1.10 -21.14 25.64
C GLU A 361 2.51 -21.10 26.25
N PRO A 362 3.56 -21.71 25.64
CA PRO A 362 4.91 -21.69 26.21
C PRO A 362 5.55 -20.29 26.23
N ILE A 363 4.99 -19.34 25.47
CA ILE A 363 5.53 -17.98 25.29
C ILE A 363 4.57 -16.90 25.81
N ALA A 364 3.52 -17.28 26.53
CA ALA A 364 2.45 -16.40 27.01
C ALA A 364 2.89 -15.38 28.08
N ALA A 365 4.11 -15.49 28.61
CA ALA A 365 4.67 -14.48 29.51
C ALA A 365 4.85 -13.10 28.84
N ASP A 366 4.91 -13.04 27.50
CA ASP A 366 4.89 -11.77 26.76
C ASP A 366 3.44 -11.23 26.69
N PRO A 367 3.17 -9.99 27.18
CA PRO A 367 1.82 -9.43 27.19
C PRO A 367 1.13 -9.36 25.82
N LYS A 368 1.89 -9.16 24.73
CA LYS A 368 1.32 -9.14 23.37
C LYS A 368 0.84 -10.52 22.96
N ILE A 369 1.59 -11.56 23.34
CA ILE A 369 1.26 -12.97 23.09
C ILE A 369 0.06 -13.38 23.94
N GLN A 370 0.06 -13.04 25.22
CA GLN A 370 -1.07 -13.31 26.11
C GLN A 370 -2.38 -12.73 25.54
N LYS A 371 -2.34 -11.48 25.06
CA LYS A 371 -3.50 -10.81 24.47
C LYS A 371 -4.09 -11.58 23.29
N ILE A 372 -3.26 -12.10 22.38
CA ILE A 372 -3.76 -12.88 21.24
C ILE A 372 -4.23 -14.28 21.68
N GLN A 373 -3.56 -14.91 22.63
CA GLN A 373 -3.99 -16.21 23.17
C GLN A 373 -5.38 -16.11 23.81
N SER A 374 -5.64 -15.10 24.65
CA SER A 374 -6.95 -14.88 25.27
C SER A 374 -8.05 -14.67 24.24
N LYS A 375 -7.77 -13.95 23.15
CA LYS A 375 -8.72 -13.78 22.03
C LYS A 375 -9.05 -15.11 21.35
N LEU A 376 -8.06 -15.99 21.18
CA LEU A 376 -8.24 -17.30 20.56
C LEU A 376 -9.03 -18.26 21.48
N LEU A 377 -8.75 -18.25 22.78
CA LEU A 377 -9.52 -19.01 23.76
C LEU A 377 -10.98 -18.58 23.80
N TYR A 378 -11.24 -17.26 23.74
CA TYR A 378 -12.60 -16.74 23.67
C TYR A 378 -13.37 -17.24 22.45
N VAL A 379 -12.78 -17.18 21.25
CA VAL A 379 -13.48 -17.68 20.04
C VAL A 379 -13.67 -19.20 20.02
N LEU A 380 -12.83 -19.98 20.72
CA LEU A 380 -13.08 -21.41 20.90
C LEU A 380 -14.28 -21.66 21.81
N SER A 381 -14.48 -20.82 22.84
CA SER A 381 -15.66 -20.90 23.70
C SER A 381 -16.95 -20.47 23.02
N GLU A 382 -16.91 -19.63 21.97
CA GLU A 382 -18.08 -19.25 21.18
C GLU A 382 -18.60 -20.39 20.27
N ASN A 383 -17.77 -21.40 20.00
CA ASN A 383 -18.10 -22.52 19.13
C ASN A 383 -18.50 -23.80 19.90
N ASN A 384 -18.44 -23.76 21.23
CA ASN A 384 -18.94 -24.79 22.15
C ASN A 384 -20.28 -24.30 22.74
#